data_AF-A0A7K0Q5Z1-F1
#
_entry.id   AF-A0A7K0Q5Z1-F1
#
_cell.length_a   1.000
_cell.length_b   1.000
_cell.length_c   1.000
_cell.angle_alpha   90.00
_cell.angle_beta   90.00
_cell.angle_gamma   90.00
#
_symmetry.space_group_name_H-M   'P 1'
#
loop_
_entity.id
_entity.type
_entity.pdbx_description
1 polymer ?
#
loop_
_entity_poly.entity_id
_entity_poly.type
_entity_poly.pdbx_seq_one_letter_code
_entity_poly.pdbx_strand_id
1 'polypeptide(L)'
;MNINDMVLVSIDDHIIENHDTFKNHFPESMKDQAPKLVKHPDNPVIDAWVFQGVPVGNAGLSSVASWPKEEWGMDPVSLAEMRPGTYDIHQRVRDMNANGVLAGMN
;
A
#
# COMPACT_ATOMS: atom_id res chain seq x y z
N MET A 1 24.01 24.47 6.36
CA MET A 1 22.65 23.93 6.25
C MET A 1 22.46 22.94 7.38
N ASN A 2 21.43 23.10 8.19
CA ASN A 2 21.10 22.17 9.26
C ASN A 2 20.03 21.22 8.76
N ILE A 3 20.32 19.92 8.75
CA ILE A 3 19.39 18.91 8.21
C ILE A 3 18.07 18.91 8.99
N ASN A 4 18.12 19.13 10.29
CA ASN A 4 16.95 19.12 11.17
C ASN A 4 15.99 20.30 10.95
N ASP A 5 16.42 21.35 10.23
CA ASP A 5 15.59 22.51 9.89
C ASP A 5 14.94 22.36 8.49
N MET A 6 15.23 21.26 7.78
CA MET A 6 14.69 21.03 6.44
C MET A 6 13.22 20.59 6.49
N VAL A 7 12.44 21.15 5.58
CA VAL A 7 11.05 20.74 5.32
C VAL A 7 10.99 20.18 3.90
N LEU A 8 10.67 18.90 3.78
CA LEU A 8 10.73 18.17 2.52
C LEU A 8 9.37 18.11 1.82
N VAL A 9 9.40 18.09 0.49
CA VAL A 9 8.26 17.75 -0.35
C VAL A 9 8.66 16.51 -1.15
N SER A 10 7.92 15.41 -0.98
CA SER A 10 8.10 14.21 -1.81
C SER A 10 7.35 14.40 -3.13
N ILE A 11 8.05 14.32 -4.24
CA ILE A 11 7.45 14.39 -5.58
C ILE A 11 7.05 13.01 -6.12
N ASP A 12 7.38 11.96 -5.40
CA ASP A 12 7.12 10.58 -5.80
C ASP A 12 6.81 9.79 -4.53
N ASP A 13 5.52 9.64 -4.23
CA ASP A 13 5.02 8.90 -3.09
C ASP A 13 3.93 7.95 -3.60
N HIS A 14 3.87 6.76 -3.02
CA HIS A 14 2.90 5.74 -3.42
C HIS A 14 2.17 5.22 -2.19
N ILE A 15 0.93 4.80 -2.40
CA ILE A 15 0.17 4.02 -1.42
C ILE A 15 -0.07 2.60 -1.91
N ILE A 16 -0.29 1.71 -0.96
CA ILE A 16 -0.89 0.41 -1.19
C ILE A 16 -2.41 0.57 -1.05
N GLU A 17 -3.14 0.22 -2.10
CA GLU A 17 -4.60 0.30 -2.12
C GLU A 17 -5.21 -0.62 -1.06
N ASN A 18 -6.04 -0.06 -0.18
CA ASN A 18 -6.74 -0.84 0.84
C ASN A 18 -7.91 -1.64 0.22
N HIS A 19 -8.49 -2.54 1.02
CA HIS A 19 -9.58 -3.43 0.60
C HIS A 19 -10.85 -2.71 0.12
N ASP A 20 -11.07 -1.47 0.56
CA ASP A 20 -12.27 -0.68 0.24
C ASP A 20 -12.08 0.23 -0.98
N THR A 21 -10.89 0.23 -1.62
CA THR A 21 -10.51 1.13 -2.73
C THR A 21 -11.54 1.20 -3.85
N PHE A 22 -12.16 0.08 -4.24
CA PHE A 22 -13.13 0.06 -5.34
C PHE A 22 -14.60 0.04 -4.89
N LYS A 23 -14.87 -0.11 -3.60
CA LYS A 23 -16.21 -0.34 -3.04
C LYS A 23 -17.23 0.73 -3.43
N ASN A 24 -16.79 1.99 -3.47
CA ASN A 24 -17.64 3.15 -3.74
C ASN A 24 -17.37 3.78 -5.11
N HIS A 25 -16.48 3.20 -5.91
CA HIS A 25 -15.97 3.81 -7.14
C HIS A 25 -16.41 3.07 -8.42
N PHE A 26 -17.21 2.01 -8.28
CA PHE A 26 -17.81 1.29 -9.40
C PHE A 26 -19.30 1.65 -9.58
N PRO A 27 -19.80 1.72 -10.83
CA PRO A 27 -21.24 1.81 -11.10
C PRO A 27 -21.99 0.66 -10.42
N GLU A 28 -23.20 0.93 -9.91
CA GLU A 28 -24.01 -0.07 -9.20
C GLU A 28 -24.17 -1.38 -9.99
N SER A 29 -24.39 -1.26 -11.30
CA SER A 29 -24.55 -2.39 -12.22
C SER A 29 -23.28 -3.22 -12.46
N MET A 30 -22.12 -2.79 -11.96
CA MET A 30 -20.81 -3.42 -12.17
C MET A 30 -20.05 -3.65 -10.85
N LYS A 31 -20.66 -3.39 -9.70
CA LYS A 31 -19.98 -3.55 -8.39
C LYS A 31 -19.49 -4.97 -8.14
N ASP A 32 -20.18 -5.97 -8.68
CA ASP A 32 -19.80 -7.37 -8.58
C ASP A 32 -18.50 -7.68 -9.35
N GLN A 33 -18.21 -6.91 -10.40
CA GLN A 33 -17.03 -7.00 -11.26
C GLN A 33 -15.85 -6.14 -10.78
N ALA A 34 -16.03 -5.31 -9.74
CA ALA A 34 -14.96 -4.53 -9.17
C ALA A 34 -13.77 -5.42 -8.73
N PRO A 35 -12.52 -4.95 -8.85
CA PRO A 35 -11.38 -5.64 -8.28
C PRO A 35 -11.58 -5.84 -6.78
N LYS A 36 -11.15 -7.01 -6.26
CA LYS A 36 -11.27 -7.35 -4.85
C LYS A 36 -9.91 -7.77 -4.31
N LEU A 37 -9.56 -7.24 -3.15
CA LEU A 37 -8.40 -7.68 -2.40
C LEU A 37 -8.81 -8.85 -1.51
N VAL A 38 -8.29 -10.04 -1.80
CA VAL A 38 -8.65 -11.29 -1.11
C VAL A 38 -7.41 -12.16 -0.89
N LYS A 39 -7.53 -13.24 -0.11
CA LYS A 39 -6.46 -14.25 -0.05
C LYS A 39 -6.31 -14.95 -1.40
N HIS A 40 -5.07 -15.10 -1.87
CA HIS A 40 -4.79 -15.80 -3.12
C HIS A 40 -5.31 -17.25 -3.06
N PRO A 41 -6.02 -17.74 -4.09
CA PRO A 41 -6.65 -19.06 -4.05
C PRO A 41 -5.66 -20.21 -3.87
N ASP A 42 -4.48 -20.13 -4.51
CA ASP A 42 -3.45 -21.18 -4.43
C ASP A 42 -2.46 -20.98 -3.27
N ASN A 43 -2.39 -19.78 -2.68
CA ASN A 43 -1.49 -19.49 -1.57
C ASN A 43 -2.11 -18.44 -0.62
N PRO A 44 -2.92 -18.87 0.36
CA PRO A 44 -3.67 -17.96 1.23
C PRO A 44 -2.83 -17.07 2.16
N VAL A 45 -1.50 -17.22 2.17
CA VAL A 45 -0.60 -16.28 2.86
C VAL A 45 -0.61 -14.91 2.16
N ILE A 46 -0.76 -14.92 0.83
CA ILE A 46 -0.70 -13.73 -0.03
C ILE A 46 -2.07 -13.02 -0.05
N ASP A 47 -2.09 -11.72 0.23
CA ASP A 47 -3.19 -10.84 -0.17
C ASP A 47 -3.01 -10.48 -1.65
N ALA A 48 -3.98 -10.87 -2.48
CA ALA A 48 -3.94 -10.70 -3.92
C ALA A 48 -5.15 -9.92 -4.42
N TRP A 49 -4.90 -9.06 -5.41
CA TRP A 49 -5.98 -8.49 -6.20
C TRP A 49 -6.53 -9.55 -7.15
N VAL A 50 -7.84 -9.73 -7.14
CA VAL A 50 -8.58 -10.55 -8.10
C VAL A 50 -9.47 -9.64 -8.93
N PHE A 51 -9.27 -9.66 -10.23
CA PHE A 51 -10.09 -8.91 -11.19
C PHE A 51 -10.70 -9.87 -12.19
N GLN A 52 -12.04 -9.83 -12.32
CA GLN A 52 -12.80 -10.73 -13.22
C GLN A 52 -12.44 -12.22 -13.07
N GLY A 53 -12.16 -12.65 -11.83
CA GLY A 53 -11.78 -14.04 -11.51
C GLY A 53 -10.29 -14.38 -11.73
N VAL A 54 -9.48 -13.43 -12.20
CA VAL A 54 -8.05 -13.60 -12.43
C VAL A 54 -7.26 -12.95 -11.29
N PRO A 55 -6.43 -13.71 -10.54
CA PRO A 55 -5.47 -13.15 -9.61
C PRO A 55 -4.37 -12.40 -10.38
N VAL A 56 -4.15 -11.12 -10.07
CA VAL A 56 -3.22 -10.25 -10.84
C VAL A 56 -1.86 -10.07 -10.17
N GLY A 57 -1.75 -10.34 -8.86
CA GLY A 57 -0.49 -10.24 -8.13
C GLY A 57 -0.68 -10.00 -6.63
N ASN A 58 0.42 -9.95 -5.88
CA ASN A 58 0.40 -9.54 -4.48
C ASN A 58 0.08 -8.04 -4.38
N ALA A 59 -0.61 -7.64 -3.32
CA ALA A 59 -0.93 -6.23 -3.08
C ALA A 59 0.25 -5.44 -2.50
N GLY A 60 1.32 -6.13 -2.08
CA GLY A 60 2.36 -5.52 -1.26
C GLY A 60 3.45 -4.77 -1.96
N LEU A 61 3.65 -4.99 -3.26
CA LEU A 61 4.73 -4.38 -4.04
C LEU A 61 6.10 -4.39 -3.32
N SER A 62 6.34 -5.41 -2.50
CA SER A 62 7.51 -5.48 -1.62
C SER A 62 7.69 -4.23 -0.73
N SER A 63 6.62 -3.76 -0.09
CA SER A 63 6.66 -2.63 0.84
C SER A 63 7.39 -2.98 2.15
N VAL A 64 8.69 -3.14 2.04
CA VAL A 64 9.66 -3.52 3.08
C VAL A 64 10.02 -2.36 4.01
N ALA A 65 9.09 -1.43 4.21
CA ALA A 65 9.28 -0.30 5.11
C ALA A 65 9.62 -0.85 6.51
N SER A 66 10.78 -0.45 7.04
CA SER A 66 11.39 -0.90 8.30
C SER A 66 12.10 -2.27 8.32
N TRP A 67 12.29 -2.96 7.19
CA TRP A 67 13.07 -4.19 7.13
C TRP A 67 14.55 -3.92 6.83
N PRO A 68 15.50 -4.74 7.34
CA PRO A 68 16.89 -4.70 6.92
C PRO A 68 17.03 -4.90 5.41
N LYS A 69 17.98 -4.20 4.80
CA LYS A 69 18.17 -4.22 3.33
C LYS A 69 18.46 -5.62 2.80
N GLU A 70 19.17 -6.42 3.59
CA GLU A 70 19.56 -7.79 3.26
C GLU A 70 18.35 -8.74 3.22
N GLU A 71 17.23 -8.34 3.82
CA GLU A 71 15.98 -9.10 3.86
C GLU A 71 14.97 -8.62 2.81
N TRP A 72 15.31 -7.63 2.00
CA TRP A 72 14.42 -7.15 0.95
C TRP A 72 14.24 -8.21 -0.13
N GLY A 73 12.98 -8.51 -0.46
CA GLY A 73 12.62 -9.55 -1.42
C GLY A 73 11.28 -9.29 -2.09
N MET A 74 10.54 -10.35 -2.40
CA MET A 74 9.18 -10.26 -2.96
C MET A 74 8.09 -10.16 -1.88
N ASP A 75 8.51 -10.20 -0.60
CA ASP A 75 7.71 -9.93 0.60
C ASP A 75 7.78 -8.43 0.97
N PRO A 76 6.85 -7.91 1.81
CA PRO A 76 5.67 -8.56 2.37
C PRO A 76 4.60 -8.83 1.32
N VAL A 77 3.87 -9.93 1.50
CA VAL A 77 2.81 -10.38 0.58
C VAL A 77 1.41 -10.19 1.15
N SER A 78 1.28 -9.76 2.40
CA SER A 78 0.01 -9.46 3.07
C SER A 78 0.01 -8.11 3.77
N LEU A 79 -1.14 -7.43 3.83
CA LEU A 79 -1.26 -6.10 4.47
C LEU A 79 -0.84 -6.14 5.94
N ALA A 80 -1.03 -7.28 6.61
CA ALA A 80 -0.68 -7.47 8.01
C ALA A 80 0.84 -7.39 8.27
N GLU A 81 1.66 -7.65 7.26
CA GLU A 81 3.12 -7.60 7.34
C GLU A 81 3.68 -6.22 6.92
N MET A 82 2.82 -5.34 6.39
CA MET A 82 3.20 -4.00 5.96
C MET A 82 3.06 -2.99 7.09
N ARG A 83 3.90 -1.95 7.06
CA ARG A 83 3.74 -0.79 7.93
C ARG A 83 2.39 -0.12 7.63
N PRO A 84 1.51 0.12 8.62
CA PRO A 84 0.18 0.68 8.36
C PRO A 84 0.15 2.00 7.58
N GLY A 85 1.21 2.82 7.71
CA GLY A 85 1.35 4.07 6.95
C GLY A 85 1.42 3.90 5.42
N THR A 86 1.54 2.67 4.91
CA THR A 86 1.50 2.39 3.47
C THR A 86 0.09 2.32 2.90
N TYR A 87 -0.94 2.04 3.72
CA TYR A 87 -2.33 1.89 3.28
C TYR A 87 -3.36 2.68 4.14
N ASP A 88 -2.96 3.24 5.28
CA ASP A 88 -3.76 4.11 6.14
C ASP A 88 -3.22 5.55 6.13
N ILE A 89 -4.03 6.49 5.64
CA ILE A 89 -3.65 7.89 5.49
C ILE A 89 -3.33 8.59 6.81
N HIS A 90 -4.01 8.23 7.91
CA HIS A 90 -3.74 8.84 9.21
C HIS A 90 -2.42 8.35 9.78
N GLN A 91 -2.06 7.09 9.51
CA GLN A 91 -0.74 6.56 9.85
C GLN A 91 0.35 7.16 8.94
N ARG A 92 0.07 7.35 7.64
CA ARG A 92 0.98 8.00 6.70
C ARG A 92 1.38 9.40 7.17
N VAL A 93 0.42 10.22 7.62
CA VAL A 93 0.71 11.56 8.14
C VAL A 93 1.64 11.52 9.35
N ARG A 94 1.53 10.50 10.22
CA ARG A 94 2.48 10.32 11.33
C ARG A 94 3.88 10.02 10.83
N ASP A 95 4.00 9.19 9.80
CA ASP A 95 5.29 8.88 9.17
C ASP A 95 5.89 10.09 8.45
N MET A 96 5.07 10.91 7.80
CA MET A 96 5.50 12.17 7.19
C MET A 96 6.08 13.13 8.25
N ASN A 97 5.40 13.29 9.38
CA ASN A 97 5.87 14.13 10.50
C ASN A 97 7.22 13.63 11.06
N ALA A 98 7.39 12.31 11.20
CA ALA A 98 8.64 11.73 11.69
C ALA A 98 9.81 11.93 10.71
N ASN A 99 9.52 11.96 9.41
CA ASN A 99 10.52 12.05 8.34
C ASN A 99 10.78 13.50 7.84
N GLY A 100 10.12 14.51 8.44
CA GLY A 100 10.24 15.91 8.01
C GLY A 100 9.60 16.21 6.64
N VAL A 101 8.62 15.40 6.22
CA VAL A 101 7.90 15.56 4.94
C VAL A 101 6.63 16.36 5.19
N LEU A 102 6.50 17.51 4.53
CA LEU A 102 5.31 18.36 4.60
C LEU A 102 4.22 17.90 3.64
N ALA A 103 4.60 17.48 2.44
CA ALA A 103 3.67 17.10 1.39
C ALA A 103 4.27 15.98 0.52
N GLY A 104 3.39 15.11 0.01
CA GLY A 104 3.71 14.07 -0.96
C GLY A 104 2.76 14.18 -2.15
N MET A 105 3.26 13.93 -3.36
CA MET A 105 2.42 13.71 -4.54
C MET A 105 2.16 12.21 -4.69
N ASN A 106 0.89 11.83 -4.79
CA ASN A 106 0.38 10.45 -4.85
C ASN A 106 -0.78 10.42 -5.85
#